data_AF-A0A7W1J329-F1
#
_entry.id   AF-A0A7W1J329-F1
#
_cell.length_a   1.000
_cell.length_b   1.000
_cell.length_c   1.000
_cell.angle_alpha   90.00
_cell.angle_beta   90.00
_cell.angle_gamma   90.00
#
_symmetry.space_group_name_H-M   'P 1'
#
loop_
_entity.id
_entity.type
_entity.pdbx_description
1 polymer ?
#
loop_
_entity_poly.entity_id
_entity_poly.type
_entity_poly.pdbx_seq_one_letter_code
_entity_poly.pdbx_strand_id
1 'polypeptide(L)' 'MNDAMQQRLITILAVTIAYLISQYVTERLIDLPEERGVKDDAIEALLKGATTATSTILASILVRRLLRS' A
#
# COMPACT_ATOMS: atom_id res chain seq x y z
N MET A 1 16.78 22.06 2.73
CA MET A 1 15.33 21.77 2.71
C MET A 1 14.87 21.59 4.15
N ASN A 2 13.65 22.00 4.51
CA ASN A 2 13.11 21.80 5.86
C ASN A 2 12.62 20.34 6.00
N ASP A 3 12.94 19.66 7.10
CA ASP A 3 12.52 18.28 7.40
C ASP A 3 11.01 18.10 7.30
N ALA A 4 10.22 19.10 7.72
CA ALA A 4 8.77 19.07 7.58
C ALA A 4 8.30 19.07 6.11
N MET A 5 9.02 19.77 5.23
CA MET A 5 8.74 19.77 3.79
C MET A 5 9.11 18.43 3.16
N GLN A 6 10.27 17.87 3.55
CA GLN A 6 10.71 16.56 3.08
C GLN A 6 9.75 15.45 3.50
N GLN A 7 9.29 15.46 4.75
CA GLN A 7 8.35 14.46 5.25
C GLN A 7 6.99 14.56 4.54
N ARG A 8 6.47 15.76 4.30
CA ARG A 8 5.24 15.96 3.52
C ARG A 8 5.38 15.43 2.10
N LEU A 9 6.51 15.70 1.42
CA LEU A 9 6.77 15.19 0.08
C LEU A 9 6.80 13.66 0.06
N ILE A 10 7.49 13.04 1.02
CA ILE A 10 7.53 11.58 1.15
C ILE A 10 6.13 11.02 1.37
N THR A 11 5.32 11.63 2.24
CA THR A 11 3.95 11.18 2.49
C THR A 11 3.08 11.28 1.23
N ILE A 12 3.13 12.41 0.51
CA ILE A 12 2.35 12.60 -0.71
C ILE A 12 2.74 11.57 -1.77
N LEU A 13 4.04 11.36 -1.98
CA LEU A 13 4.54 10.34 -2.91
C LEU A 13 4.07 8.93 -2.50
N ALA A 14 4.19 8.58 -1.22
CA ALA A 14 3.77 7.27 -0.72
C ALA A 14 2.27 7.03 -0.93
N VAL A 15 1.42 8.02 -0.60
CA VAL A 15 -0.03 7.93 -0.80
C VAL A 15 -0.37 7.82 -2.29
N THR A 16 0.30 8.59 -3.14
CA THR A 16 0.06 8.58 -4.59
C THR A 16 0.42 7.21 -5.18
N ILE A 17 1.57 6.66 -4.83
CA ILE A 17 2.01 5.33 -5.28
C ILE A 17 1.05 4.25 -4.75
N ALA A 18 0.66 4.31 -3.48
CA ALA A 18 -0.27 3.35 -2.89
C ALA A 18 -1.64 3.38 -3.58
N TYR A 19 -2.14 4.57 -3.93
CA TYR A 19 -3.39 4.74 -4.66
C TYR A 19 -3.31 4.13 -6.06
N LEU A 20 -2.26 4.47 -6.83
CA LEU A 20 -2.10 3.95 -8.19
C LEU A 20 -1.94 2.42 -8.22
N ILE A 21 -1.19 1.86 -7.27
CA ILE A 21 -1.06 0.41 -7.16
C ILE A 21 -2.40 -0.23 -6.80
N SER A 22 -3.12 0.32 -5.81
CA SER A 22 -4.44 -0.20 -5.42
C SER A 22 -5.39 -0.18 -6.60
N GLN A 23 -5.48 0.96 -7.30
CA GLN A 23 -6.36 1.11 -8.45
C GLN A 23 -6.00 0.14 -9.57
N TYR A 24 -4.71 0.01 -9.90
CA TYR A 24 -4.27 -0.95 -10.92
C TYR A 24 -4.64 -2.39 -10.55
N VAL A 25 -4.41 -2.79 -9.30
CA VAL A 25 -4.74 -4.14 -8.81
C VAL A 25 -6.25 -4.37 -8.86
N THR A 26 -7.04 -3.43 -8.35
CA THR A 26 -8.50 -3.55 -8.32
C THR A 26 -9.11 -3.58 -9.71
N GLU A 27 -8.63 -2.76 -10.65
CA GLU A 27 -9.23 -2.68 -12.00
C GLU A 27 -8.74 -3.76 -12.96
N ARG A 28 -7.51 -4.25 -12.81
CA ARG A 28 -6.90 -5.18 -13.78
C ARG A 28 -6.77 -6.61 -13.29
N LEU A 29 -6.71 -6.83 -11.97
CA LEU A 29 -6.36 -8.13 -11.40
C LEU A 29 -7.47 -8.73 -10.53
N ILE A 30 -8.46 -7.93 -10.15
CA ILE A 30 -9.59 -8.37 -9.32
C ILE A 30 -10.88 -8.14 -10.10
N ASP A 31 -11.60 -9.21 -10.39
CA ASP A 31 -12.97 -9.13 -10.87
C ASP A 31 -13.86 -9.09 -9.62
N LEU A 32 -14.46 -7.93 -9.31
CA LEU A 32 -15.32 -7.80 -8.13
C LEU A 32 -16.73 -8.31 -8.46
N PRO A 33 -17.18 -9.45 -7.89
CA PRO A 33 -18.54 -9.92 -8.11
C PRO A 33 -19.56 -8.99 -7.45
N GLU A 34 -20.75 -8.92 -8.03
CA GLU A 34 -21.87 -8.07 -7.56
C GLU A 34 -22.47 -8.58 -6.23
N GLU A 35 -22.28 -9.86 -5.89
CA GLU A 35 -22.62 -10.44 -4.58
C GLU A 35 -21.36 -10.94 -3.84
N ARG A 36 -21.13 -10.43 -2.62
CA ARG A 36 -19.99 -10.79 -1.77
C ARG A 36 -20.31 -12.03 -0.93
N GLY A 37 -19.58 -13.12 -1.16
CA GLY A 37 -19.64 -14.32 -0.32
C GLY A 37 -18.57 -14.34 0.78
N VAL A 38 -18.75 -15.19 1.80
CA VAL A 38 -17.79 -15.36 2.93
C VAL A 38 -16.37 -15.71 2.45
N LYS A 39 -16.26 -16.40 1.31
CA LYS A 39 -14.97 -16.72 0.69
C LYS A 39 -14.23 -15.46 0.22
N ASP A 40 -14.96 -14.48 -0.30
CA ASP A 40 -14.38 -13.23 -0.80
C ASP A 40 -13.95 -12.33 0.36
N ASP A 41 -14.73 -12.27 1.44
CA ASP A 41 -14.35 -11.55 2.66
C ASP A 41 -13.06 -12.12 3.27
N ALA A 42 -12.90 -13.45 3.27
CA ALA A 42 -11.69 -14.11 3.74
C ALA A 42 -10.48 -13.80 2.84
N ILE A 43 -10.66 -13.82 1.51
CA ILE A 43 -9.62 -13.47 0.56
C ILE A 43 -9.24 -11.99 0.70
N GLU A 44 -10.21 -11.09 0.85
CA GLU A 44 -9.97 -9.66 1.03
C GLU A 44 -9.22 -9.38 2.34
N ALA A 45 -9.63 -10.01 3.44
CA ALA A 45 -8.94 -9.88 4.72
C ALA A 45 -7.50 -10.38 4.64
N LEU A 46 -7.27 -11.52 3.97
CA LEU A 46 -5.94 -12.06 3.73
C LEU A 46 -5.11 -11.11 2.88
N LEU A 47 -5.66 -10.61 1.77
CA LEU A 47 -4.97 -9.73 0.84
C LEU A 47 -4.60 -8.41 1.52
N LYS A 48 -5.56 -7.78 2.21
CA LYS A 48 -5.32 -6.56 2.99
C LYS A 48 -4.29 -6.79 4.08
N GLY A 49 -4.40 -7.87 4.84
CA GLY A 49 -3.47 -8.21 5.90
C GLY A 49 -2.05 -8.43 5.38
N ALA A 50 -1.90 -9.24 4.33
CA ALA A 50 -0.61 -9.53 3.70
C ALA A 50 0.01 -8.27 3.09
N THR A 51 -0.74 -7.52 2.26
CA THR A 51 -0.25 -6.28 1.66
C THR A 51 0.14 -5.26 2.72
N THR A 52 -0.64 -5.10 3.80
CA THR A 52 -0.32 -4.17 4.89
C THR A 52 0.96 -4.60 5.62
N ALA A 53 1.09 -5.87 5.99
CA ALA A 53 2.27 -6.39 6.67
C ALA A 53 3.53 -6.25 5.81
N THR A 54 3.48 -6.69 4.55
CA THR A 54 4.58 -6.58 3.60
C THR A 54 4.96 -5.12 3.34
N SER A 55 3.98 -4.24 3.13
CA SER A 55 4.24 -2.81 2.91
C SER A 55 4.87 -2.15 4.13
N THR A 56 4.43 -2.51 5.34
CA THR A 56 5.01 -2.00 6.59
C THR A 56 6.48 -2.41 6.73
N ILE A 57 6.79 -3.68 6.43
CA ILE A 57 8.17 -4.19 6.46
C ILE A 57 9.01 -3.45 5.40
N LEU A 58 8.53 -3.36 4.17
CA LEU A 58 9.24 -2.69 3.08
C LEU A 58 9.47 -1.21 3.38
N ALA A 59 8.46 -0.49 3.87
CA ALA A 59 8.60 0.91 4.29
C ALA A 59 9.65 1.04 5.38
N SER A 60 9.64 0.16 6.38
CA SER A 60 10.64 0.14 7.45
C SER A 60 12.06 -0.10 6.92
N ILE A 61 12.22 -0.99 5.93
CA ILE A 61 13.51 -1.22 5.24
C ILE A 61 13.93 0.01 4.44
N LEU A 62 13.03 0.59 3.65
CA LEU A 62 13.30 1.76 2.80
C LEU A 62 13.72 2.97 3.63
N VAL A 63 12.99 3.27 4.72
CA VAL A 63 13.34 4.34 5.65
C VAL A 63 14.73 4.12 6.24
N ARG A 64 15.06 2.89 6.65
CA ARG A 64 16.39 2.56 7.15
C ARG A 64 17.49 2.71 6.09
N ARG A 65 17.23 2.40 4.83
CA ARG A 65 18.21 2.60 3.75
C ARG A 65 18.36 4.06 3.36
N LEU A 66 17.28 4.82 3.34
CA LEU A 66 17.27 6.23 2.94
C LEU A 66 17.84 7.17 4.02
N LEU A 67 17.60 6.90 5.30
CA LEU A 67 18.07 7.76 6.40
C LEU A 67 19.46 7.38 6.94
N ARG A 68 20.00 6.23 6.53
CA ARG A 68 21.32 5.75 6.95
C ARG A 68 22.38 5.86 5.83
N SER A 69 21.98 6.36 4.66
CA SER A 69 22.85 6.81 3.57
C SER A 69 23.13 8.30 3.70
#